data_AF-A0A1X0JW74-F1
#
_entry.id   AF-A0A1X0JW74-F1
#
_cell.length_a   1.000
_cell.length_b   1.000
_cell.length_c   1.000
_cell.angle_alpha   90.00
_cell.angle_beta   90.00
_cell.angle_gamma   90.00
#
_symmetry.space_group_name_H-M   'P 1'
#
loop_
_entity.id
_entity.type
_entity.pdbx_description
1 polymer ?
#
loop_
_entity_poly.entity_id
_entity_poly.type
_entity_poly.pdbx_seq_one_letter_code
_entity_poly.pdbx_strand_id
1 'polypeptide(L)'
;MTLNQPSSTDTNSAPRSSPEHTPRLRLKPKGRISGSVDGAWWPHSDDLATQLPDLLAVLSVRLGPIDRVLFNVNEWATPPRKLSTGGRAVRLDGYQRQPVHTIEVLGFSGGGRIALLVVPADSDPDEAHATLMAAATPHDTSTVDGLLLMTARHAEQTRKM
;
A
#
# COMPACT_ATOMS: atom_id res chain seq x y z
N MET A 1 46.42 -35.76 6.47
CA MET A 1 45.43 -35.86 7.56
C MET A 1 44.81 -34.48 7.77
N THR A 2 43.57 -34.34 7.28
CA THR A 2 42.41 -33.56 7.76
C THR A 2 42.57 -32.16 8.41
N LEU A 3 41.96 -31.19 7.69
CA LEU A 3 41.12 -30.03 8.06
C LEU A 3 41.53 -29.05 9.19
N ASN A 4 41.48 -27.75 8.87
CA ASN A 4 40.32 -26.92 9.24
C ASN A 4 40.33 -25.55 8.54
N GLN A 5 39.35 -25.36 7.64
CA GLN A 5 38.78 -24.05 7.34
C GLN A 5 37.84 -23.65 8.48
N PRO A 6 37.76 -22.38 8.90
CA PRO A 6 36.58 -21.89 9.61
C PRO A 6 35.49 -21.50 8.61
N SER A 7 34.40 -22.27 8.59
CA SER A 7 33.14 -21.91 7.95
C SER A 7 32.27 -21.03 8.87
N SER A 8 31.79 -19.92 8.30
CA SER A 8 30.43 -19.35 8.37
C SER A 8 29.81 -18.85 9.69
N THR A 9 28.89 -17.89 9.46
CA THR A 9 27.91 -17.21 10.35
C THR A 9 28.47 -15.95 11.01
N ASP A 10 27.82 -14.80 11.00
CA ASP A 10 26.52 -14.37 10.51
C ASP A 10 26.57 -12.84 10.33
N THR A 11 25.69 -12.31 9.49
CA THR A 11 25.01 -10.99 9.55
C THR A 11 24.65 -10.57 8.12
N ASN A 12 23.88 -11.41 7.42
CA ASN A 12 23.05 -10.91 6.33
C ASN A 12 21.83 -10.20 6.93
N SER A 13 22.05 -9.08 7.61
CA SER A 13 20.97 -8.14 7.90
C SER A 13 20.69 -7.38 6.62
N ALA A 14 19.83 -7.92 5.76
CA ALA A 14 19.24 -7.13 4.69
C ALA A 14 18.66 -5.85 5.35
N PRO A 15 18.99 -4.65 4.87
CA PRO A 15 18.52 -3.43 5.51
C PRO A 15 17.00 -3.44 5.46
N ARG A 16 16.37 -3.51 6.64
CA ARG A 16 14.96 -3.17 6.81
C ARG A 16 14.83 -1.75 6.28
N SER A 17 14.17 -1.60 5.13
CA SER A 17 13.99 -0.30 4.49
C SER A 17 13.13 0.52 5.44
N SER A 18 13.71 1.54 6.07
CA SER A 18 12.93 2.57 6.73
C SER A 18 12.35 3.49 5.65
N PRO A 19 11.08 3.91 5.76
CA PRO A 19 10.52 4.86 4.81
C PRO A 19 11.26 6.19 4.89
N GLU A 20 11.54 6.82 3.74
CA GLU A 20 12.11 8.15 3.64
C GLU A 20 11.06 9.22 4.00
N HIS A 21 9.81 9.02 3.55
CA HIS A 21 8.65 9.82 3.93
C HIS A 21 7.61 8.95 4.61
N THR A 22 7.00 9.44 5.69
CA THR A 22 5.97 8.68 6.41
C THR A 22 4.71 8.56 5.55
N PRO A 23 4.29 7.35 5.12
CA PRO A 23 3.07 7.20 4.33
C PRO A 23 1.84 7.59 5.14
N ARG A 24 0.92 8.34 4.52
CA ARG A 24 -0.41 8.62 5.09
C ARG A 24 -1.28 7.37 5.00
N LEU A 25 -1.10 6.46 5.95
CA LEU A 25 -1.67 5.11 5.96
C LEU A 25 -2.45 4.86 7.24
N ARG A 26 -3.64 4.26 7.11
CA ARG A 26 -4.40 3.71 8.22
C ARG A 26 -4.83 2.28 7.90
N LEU A 27 -4.61 1.38 8.85
CA LEU A 27 -4.91 -0.05 8.71
C LEU A 27 -5.91 -0.46 9.79
N LYS A 28 -6.80 -1.38 9.43
CA LYS A 28 -7.61 -2.10 10.40
C LYS A 28 -6.68 -2.91 11.33
N PRO A 29 -6.98 -3.00 12.65
CA PRO A 29 -6.23 -3.84 13.59
C PRO A 29 -6.15 -5.30 13.12
N LYS A 30 -5.10 -6.03 13.49
CA LYS A 30 -4.97 -7.47 13.20
C LYS A 30 -6.11 -8.25 13.89
N GLY A 31 -6.87 -9.05 13.15
CA GLY A 31 -7.96 -9.86 13.70
C GLY A 31 -8.91 -10.40 12.62
N ARG A 32 -10.08 -10.92 13.02
CA ARG A 32 -11.17 -11.21 12.09
C ARG A 32 -11.72 -9.89 11.57
N ILE A 33 -11.25 -9.50 10.39
CA ILE A 33 -11.62 -8.26 9.73
C ILE A 33 -12.73 -8.58 8.71
N SER A 34 -13.79 -7.78 8.70
CA SER A 34 -14.83 -7.79 7.67
C SER A 34 -14.66 -6.60 6.73
N GLY A 35 -15.20 -6.71 5.52
CA GLY A 35 -15.27 -5.62 4.54
C GLY A 35 -14.37 -5.82 3.32
N SER A 36 -14.43 -4.85 2.42
CA SER A 36 -13.79 -4.90 1.10
C SER A 36 -12.28 -4.60 1.14
N VAL A 37 -11.84 -3.80 2.10
CA VAL A 37 -10.44 -3.35 2.27
C VAL A 37 -9.96 -3.53 3.70
N ASP A 38 -8.64 -3.67 3.86
CA ASP A 38 -7.91 -3.80 5.12
C ASP A 38 -7.46 -2.44 5.70
N GLY A 39 -7.70 -1.36 4.96
CA GLY A 39 -7.32 0.00 5.33
C GLY A 39 -7.36 0.94 4.13
N ALA A 40 -6.80 2.13 4.32
CA ALA A 40 -6.67 3.15 3.28
C ALA A 40 -5.31 3.84 3.33
N TRP A 41 -4.90 4.32 2.17
CA TRP A 41 -3.66 5.03 1.93
C TRP A 41 -3.92 6.28 1.09
N TRP A 42 -3.30 7.40 1.47
CA TRP A 42 -3.38 8.67 0.76
C TRP A 42 -2.00 9.07 0.20
N PRO A 43 -1.67 8.73 -1.06
CA PRO A 43 -0.41 9.12 -1.72
C PRO A 43 -0.18 10.63 -1.68
N HIS A 44 1.06 11.08 -1.56
CA HIS A 44 1.42 12.50 -1.68
C HIS A 44 1.39 13.01 -3.13
N SER A 45 1.43 12.11 -4.11
CA SER A 45 1.40 12.41 -5.54
C SER A 45 0.94 11.20 -6.34
N ASP A 46 0.52 11.40 -7.59
CA ASP A 46 0.11 10.31 -8.50
C ASP A 46 1.30 9.58 -9.18
N ASP A 47 2.54 9.84 -8.76
CA ASP A 47 3.70 9.05 -9.17
C ASP A 47 3.85 7.82 -8.26
N LEU A 48 3.22 6.73 -8.67
CA LEU A 48 3.24 5.46 -7.92
C LEU A 48 4.66 4.95 -7.64
N ALA A 49 5.63 5.18 -8.54
CA ALA A 49 6.98 4.66 -8.39
C ALA A 49 7.72 5.31 -7.22
N THR A 50 7.45 6.59 -6.97
CA THR A 50 8.04 7.34 -5.85
C THR A 50 7.38 7.01 -4.52
N GLN A 51 6.10 6.65 -4.54
CA GLN A 51 5.32 6.45 -3.33
C GLN A 51 5.39 5.02 -2.78
N LEU A 52 5.51 4.02 -3.66
CA LEU A 52 5.53 2.61 -3.27
C LEU A 52 6.66 2.24 -2.29
N PRO A 53 7.92 2.71 -2.44
CA PRO A 53 9.01 2.28 -1.56
C PRO A 53 8.68 2.49 -0.07
N ASP A 54 8.16 3.67 0.27
CA ASP A 54 7.81 4.02 1.65
C ASP A 54 6.58 3.27 2.16
N LEU A 55 5.57 3.09 1.31
CA LEU A 55 4.41 2.27 1.65
C LEU A 55 4.81 0.81 1.93
N LEU A 56 5.63 0.23 1.06
CA LEU A 56 6.09 -1.15 1.16
C LEU A 56 7.01 -1.37 2.38
N ALA A 57 7.86 -0.39 2.70
CA ALA A 57 8.67 -0.39 3.92
C ALA A 57 7.79 -0.59 5.17
N VAL A 58 6.72 0.20 5.31
CA VAL A 58 5.79 0.09 6.45
C VAL A 58 5.00 -1.22 6.43
N LEU A 59 4.45 -1.63 5.28
CA LEU A 59 3.64 -2.85 5.19
C LEU A 59 4.45 -4.13 5.42
N SER A 60 5.75 -4.11 5.11
CA SER A 60 6.64 -5.25 5.34
C SER A 60 6.74 -5.65 6.82
N VAL A 61 6.49 -4.72 7.75
CA VAL A 61 6.43 -5.02 9.20
C VAL A 61 5.28 -5.98 9.52
N ARG A 62 4.18 -5.92 8.75
CA ARG A 62 2.98 -6.76 8.96
C ARG A 62 2.99 -8.01 8.07
N LEU A 63 3.38 -7.88 6.81
CA LEU A 63 3.35 -8.94 5.80
C LEU A 63 4.64 -9.77 5.71
N GLY A 64 5.72 -9.29 6.33
CA GLY A 64 7.07 -9.79 6.04
C GLY A 64 7.55 -9.33 4.66
N PRO A 65 8.50 -10.06 4.04
CA PRO A 65 8.99 -9.75 2.70
C PRO A 65 7.86 -9.67 1.68
N ILE A 66 7.84 -8.63 0.85
CA ILE A 66 6.78 -8.41 -0.14
C ILE A 66 7.17 -9.07 -1.46
N ASP A 67 6.20 -9.75 -2.08
CA ASP A 67 6.38 -10.41 -3.39
C ASP A 67 5.82 -9.58 -4.54
N ARG A 68 4.61 -9.03 -4.35
CA ARG A 68 3.82 -8.44 -5.45
C ARG A 68 2.92 -7.31 -4.98
N VAL A 69 2.74 -6.33 -5.86
CA VAL A 69 1.74 -5.27 -5.75
C VAL A 69 0.84 -5.31 -6.97
N LEU A 70 -0.46 -5.31 -6.77
CA LEU A 70 -1.46 -5.26 -7.83
C LEU A 70 -2.22 -3.94 -7.76
N PHE A 71 -2.49 -3.34 -8.92
CA PHE A 71 -3.17 -2.05 -9.02
C PHE A 71 -3.89 -1.91 -10.37
N ASN A 72 -4.83 -0.96 -10.45
CA ASN A 72 -5.42 -0.61 -11.73
C ASN A 72 -4.46 0.30 -12.52
N VAL A 73 -4.03 -0.17 -13.69
CA VAL A 73 -3.05 0.53 -14.53
C VAL A 73 -3.56 1.88 -15.06
N ASN A 74 -4.89 2.07 -15.14
CA ASN A 74 -5.49 3.28 -15.67
C ASN A 74 -5.49 4.46 -14.68
N GLU A 75 -5.12 4.23 -13.41
CA GLU A 75 -5.15 5.25 -12.36
C GLU A 75 -3.83 5.98 -12.16
N TRP A 76 -2.76 5.50 -12.79
CA TRP A 76 -1.42 6.00 -12.55
C TRP A 76 -0.81 6.45 -13.86
N ALA A 77 -0.35 7.71 -13.91
CA ALA A 77 0.13 8.35 -15.12
C ALA A 77 1.32 7.60 -15.77
N THR A 78 2.21 7.03 -14.95
CA THR A 78 3.33 6.18 -15.41
C THR A 78 3.40 4.91 -14.56
N PRO A 79 2.74 3.82 -14.96
CA PRO A 79 2.72 2.59 -14.19
C PRO A 79 4.11 1.94 -14.19
N PRO A 80 4.76 1.79 -13.01
CA PRO A 80 6.10 1.24 -12.94
C PRO A 80 6.07 -0.26 -13.21
N ARG A 81 6.97 -0.75 -14.08
CA ARG A 81 7.01 -2.18 -14.48
C ARG A 81 7.73 -3.08 -13.48
N LYS A 82 8.67 -2.53 -12.70
CA LYS A 82 9.44 -3.22 -11.67
C LYS A 82 9.92 -2.21 -10.63
N LEU A 83 9.98 -2.65 -9.38
CA LEU A 83 10.51 -1.85 -8.28
C LEU A 83 11.34 -2.77 -7.38
N SER A 84 12.39 -2.23 -6.77
CA SER A 84 13.17 -2.95 -5.76
C SER A 84 13.08 -2.21 -4.43
N THR A 85 12.63 -2.90 -3.38
CA THR A 85 12.57 -2.37 -2.01
C THR A 85 13.24 -3.37 -1.08
N GLY A 86 14.06 -2.88 -0.13
CA GLY A 86 14.73 -3.74 0.85
C GLY A 86 15.66 -4.79 0.24
N GLY A 87 16.29 -4.46 -0.89
CA GLY A 87 17.18 -5.38 -1.62
C GLY A 87 16.46 -6.53 -2.33
N ARG A 88 15.11 -6.51 -2.38
CA ARG A 88 14.31 -7.53 -3.07
C ARG A 88 13.52 -6.90 -4.22
N ALA A 89 13.47 -7.61 -5.34
CA ALA A 89 12.62 -7.24 -6.45
C ALA A 89 11.15 -7.49 -6.08
N VAL A 90 10.33 -6.45 -6.16
CA VAL A 90 8.88 -6.51 -5.98
C VAL A 90 8.24 -6.45 -7.36
N ARG A 91 7.34 -7.41 -7.63
CA ARG A 91 6.61 -7.44 -8.90
C ARG A 91 5.47 -6.44 -8.85
N LEU A 92 5.42 -5.56 -9.84
CA LEU A 92 4.38 -4.56 -9.98
C LEU A 92 3.47 -4.99 -11.14
N ASP A 93 2.29 -5.49 -10.80
CA ASP A 93 1.37 -6.07 -11.76
C ASP A 93 0.14 -5.17 -11.91
N GLY A 94 0.20 -4.25 -12.87
CA GLY A 94 -0.93 -3.41 -13.26
C GLY A 94 -1.90 -4.14 -14.19
N TYR A 95 -3.18 -4.22 -13.83
CA TYR A 95 -4.22 -4.75 -14.72
C TYR A 95 -5.42 -3.80 -14.81
N GLN A 96 -5.97 -3.62 -16.02
CA GLN A 96 -7.14 -2.75 -16.24
C GLN A 96 -8.41 -3.22 -15.50
N ARG A 97 -8.50 -4.51 -15.18
CA ARG A 97 -9.65 -5.11 -14.48
C ARG A 97 -9.52 -5.08 -12.96
N GLN A 98 -8.41 -4.57 -12.41
CA GLN A 98 -8.34 -4.36 -10.97
C GLN A 98 -9.37 -3.32 -10.55
N PRO A 99 -9.93 -3.40 -9.34
CA PRO A 99 -10.77 -2.34 -8.81
C PRO A 99 -10.01 -1.01 -8.85
N VAL A 100 -10.70 0.05 -9.26
CA VAL A 100 -10.16 1.40 -9.14
C VAL A 100 -10.00 1.78 -7.68
N HIS A 101 -9.16 2.76 -7.41
CA HIS A 101 -8.78 3.29 -6.11
C HIS A 101 -8.36 2.19 -5.16
N THR A 102 -7.71 1.15 -5.67
CA THR A 102 -7.34 -0.02 -4.88
C THR A 102 -5.94 -0.49 -5.21
N ILE A 103 -5.16 -0.74 -4.16
CA ILE A 103 -3.88 -1.44 -4.23
C ILE A 103 -3.93 -2.69 -3.37
N GLU A 104 -3.46 -3.80 -3.93
CA GLU A 104 -3.27 -5.05 -3.17
C GLU A 104 -1.80 -5.36 -3.01
N VAL A 105 -1.36 -5.60 -1.79
CA VAL A 105 0.03 -5.96 -1.46
C VAL A 105 0.06 -7.39 -0.93
N LEU A 106 0.87 -8.23 -1.56
CA LEU A 106 1.01 -9.64 -1.25
C LEU A 106 2.38 -9.91 -0.60
N GLY A 107 2.34 -10.52 0.59
CA GLY A 107 3.52 -11.04 1.25
C GLY A 107 4.03 -12.32 0.58
N PHE A 108 5.33 -12.58 0.68
CA PHE A 108 5.97 -13.79 0.18
C PHE A 108 5.56 -15.02 1.00
N SER A 109 5.45 -16.19 0.35
CA SER A 109 5.25 -17.51 1.00
C SER A 109 4.26 -17.55 2.17
N GLY A 110 3.02 -17.10 1.95
CA GLY A 110 1.97 -17.16 2.98
C GLY A 110 1.92 -15.94 3.91
N GLY A 111 2.70 -14.88 3.63
CA GLY A 111 2.68 -13.61 4.38
C GLY A 111 1.36 -12.83 4.37
N GLY A 112 0.33 -13.34 3.69
CA GLY A 112 -1.00 -12.74 3.62
C GLY A 112 -1.14 -11.68 2.53
N ARG A 113 -2.29 -11.01 2.53
CA ARG A 113 -2.67 -9.94 1.61
C ARG A 113 -3.15 -8.75 2.44
N ILE A 114 -2.81 -7.54 1.99
CA ILE A 114 -3.44 -6.29 2.45
C ILE A 114 -4.01 -5.61 1.22
N ALA A 115 -5.32 -5.36 1.21
CA ALA A 115 -6.00 -4.53 0.23
C ALA A 115 -6.24 -3.13 0.81
N LEU A 116 -5.79 -2.09 0.11
CA LEU A 116 -5.92 -0.70 0.52
C LEU A 116 -6.79 0.07 -0.45
N LEU A 117 -7.72 0.86 0.09
CA LEU A 117 -8.31 1.97 -0.62
C LEU A 117 -7.23 3.04 -0.88
N VAL A 118 -7.16 3.55 -2.09
CA VAL A 118 -6.29 4.66 -2.49
C VAL A 118 -7.13 5.92 -2.60
N VAL A 119 -6.87 6.88 -1.70
CA VAL A 119 -7.48 8.21 -1.77
C VAL A 119 -6.74 9.04 -2.82
N PRO A 120 -7.41 9.69 -3.79
CA PRO A 120 -6.74 10.54 -4.78
C PRO A 120 -5.81 11.58 -4.14
N ALA A 121 -4.62 11.80 -4.71
CA ALA A 121 -3.61 12.65 -4.09
C ALA A 121 -4.05 14.11 -3.92
N ASP A 122 -4.92 14.59 -4.83
CA ASP A 122 -5.52 15.93 -4.88
C ASP A 122 -6.81 16.08 -4.05
N SER A 123 -7.24 15.03 -3.34
CA SER A 123 -8.41 15.09 -2.46
C SER A 123 -8.27 16.17 -1.40
N ASP A 124 -9.40 16.76 -1.02
CA ASP A 124 -9.46 17.68 0.11
C ASP A 124 -8.90 17.02 1.39
N PRO A 125 -8.05 17.70 2.18
CA PRO A 125 -7.42 17.10 3.34
C PRO A 125 -8.37 16.58 4.41
N ASP A 126 -9.48 17.28 4.67
CA ASP A 126 -10.43 16.88 5.70
C ASP A 126 -11.22 15.65 5.24
N GLU A 127 -11.60 15.62 3.96
CA GLU A 127 -12.29 14.47 3.38
C GLU A 127 -11.38 13.25 3.26
N ALA A 128 -10.14 13.43 2.81
CA ALA A 128 -9.14 12.37 2.75
C ALA A 128 -8.88 11.78 4.14
N HIS A 129 -8.81 12.64 5.16
CA HIS A 129 -8.68 12.20 6.55
C HIS A 129 -9.89 11.39 7.01
N ALA A 130 -11.11 11.86 6.75
CA ALA A 130 -12.33 11.16 7.11
C ALA A 130 -12.39 9.76 6.47
N THR A 131 -12.06 9.67 5.18
CA THR A 131 -12.01 8.39 4.44
C THR A 131 -10.93 7.45 4.99
N LEU A 132 -9.74 7.96 5.33
CA LEU A 132 -8.69 7.18 5.99
C LEU A 132 -9.17 6.56 7.30
N MET A 133 -9.92 7.32 8.12
CA MET A 133 -10.44 6.83 9.39
C MET A 133 -11.57 5.80 9.21
N ALA A 134 -12.50 6.06 8.29
CA ALA A 134 -13.60 5.15 8.00
C ALA A 134 -13.06 3.78 7.55
N ALA A 135 -12.20 3.77 6.53
CA ALA A 135 -11.63 2.55 5.96
C ALA A 135 -10.79 1.71 6.96
N ALA A 136 -10.29 2.33 8.03
CA ALA A 136 -9.53 1.64 9.08
C ALA A 136 -10.40 1.13 10.24
N THR A 137 -11.72 1.35 10.21
CA THR A 137 -12.64 0.88 11.25
C THR A 137 -12.85 -0.64 11.13
N PRO A 138 -12.66 -1.43 12.21
CA PRO A 138 -12.57 -2.90 12.13
C PRO A 138 -13.76 -3.62 11.47
N HIS A 139 -14.97 -3.09 11.65
CA HIS A 139 -16.22 -3.67 11.16
C HIS A 139 -16.80 -2.92 9.95
N ASP A 140 -16.06 -1.98 9.38
CA ASP A 140 -16.55 -1.26 8.20
C ASP A 140 -16.60 -2.20 6.99
N THR A 141 -17.82 -2.39 6.47
CA THR A 141 -18.14 -3.21 5.31
C THR A 141 -18.46 -2.38 4.07
N SER A 142 -18.22 -1.07 4.11
CA SER A 142 -18.45 -0.17 2.98
C SER A 142 -17.65 -0.62 1.75
N THR A 143 -18.22 -0.39 0.58
CA THR A 143 -17.52 -0.60 -0.69
C THR A 143 -16.49 0.50 -0.90
N VAL A 144 -15.51 0.24 -1.76
CA VAL A 144 -14.54 1.24 -2.23
C VAL A 144 -15.26 2.51 -2.72
N ASP A 145 -16.28 2.35 -3.55
CA ASP A 145 -17.09 3.49 -4.06
C ASP A 145 -17.81 4.25 -2.94
N GLY A 146 -18.34 3.56 -1.93
CA GLY A 146 -19.02 4.20 -0.80
C GLY A 146 -18.06 5.02 0.08
N LEU A 147 -16.83 4.55 0.25
CA LEU A 147 -15.77 5.26 0.95
C LEU A 147 -15.24 6.44 0.14
N LEU A 148 -15.08 6.30 -1.18
CA LEU A 148 -14.69 7.41 -2.06
C LEU A 148 -15.76 8.48 -2.20
N LEU A 149 -17.04 8.10 -2.06
CA LEU A 149 -18.11 9.07 -2.01
C LEU A 149 -18.03 9.96 -0.76
N MET A 150 -17.15 9.65 0.22
CA MET A 150 -16.82 10.56 1.32
C MET A 150 -15.72 11.56 0.94
N THR A 151 -14.82 11.20 0.01
CA THR A 151 -13.82 12.11 -0.61
C THR A 151 -14.36 12.97 -1.75
N ALA A 152 -15.59 12.74 -2.18
CA ALA A 152 -16.20 13.46 -3.30
C ALA A 152 -17.22 14.52 -2.85
N ARG A 153 -17.52 14.64 -1.54
CA ARG A 153 -18.67 15.45 -1.07
C ARG A 153 -18.42 16.97 -1.16
N HIS A 154 -17.19 17.43 -1.30
CA HIS A 154 -16.85 18.84 -1.49
C HIS A 154 -16.01 19.16 -2.73
N ALA A 155 -15.51 18.16 -3.48
CA ALA A 155 -14.79 18.40 -4.74
C ALA A 155 -15.63 19.16 -5.80
N GLU A 156 -16.96 19.04 -5.76
CA GLU A 156 -17.86 19.82 -6.63
C GLU A 156 -18.05 21.28 -6.18
N GLN A 157 -17.72 21.63 -4.93
CA GLN A 157 -18.00 22.95 -4.37
C GLN A 157 -16.84 23.95 -4.60
N THR A 158 -15.61 23.47 -4.71
CA THR A 158 -14.42 24.28 -5.03
C THR A 158 -14.24 24.54 -6.53
N ARG A 159 -14.91 23.80 -7.42
CA ARG A 159 -14.86 24.02 -8.88
C ARG A 159 -15.81 25.11 -9.38
N LYS A 160 -16.64 25.70 -8.50
CA LYS A 160 -17.66 26.71 -8.85
C LYS A 160 -17.43 28.11 -8.27
N MET A 161 -16.26 28.40 -7.69
CA MET A 161 -15.89 29.74 -7.22
C MET A 161 -14.86 30.40 -8.13
#